data_AF-T0TBG6-F1
#
_entry.id   AF-T0TBG6-F1
#
_cell.length_a   1.000
_cell.length_b   1.000
_cell.length_c   1.000
_cell.angle_alpha   90.00
_cell.angle_beta   90.00
_cell.angle_gamma   90.00
#
_symmetry.space_group_name_H-M   'P 1'
#
loop_
_entity.id
_entity.type
_entity.pdbx_description
1 polymer ?
#
loop_
_entity_poly.entity_id
_entity_poly.type
_entity_poly.pdbx_seq_one_letter_code
_entity_poly.pdbx_strand_id
1 'polypeptide(L)' 'MLKLFTFRNQSAAFDLDGSIEVDELDSHTILITRRNQGSSVVAQAKINLKALTYYVTENGQEITFL' A
#
# COMPACT_ATOMS: atom_id res chain seq x y z
N MET A 1 4.93 8.33 12.01
CA MET A 1 5.84 8.27 10.84
C MET A 1 6.75 7.03 10.83
N LEU A 2 7.38 6.63 11.95
CA LEU A 2 8.27 5.45 11.95
C LEU A 2 7.58 4.13 11.54
N LYS A 3 6.32 3.91 11.95
CA LYS A 3 5.61 2.63 11.72
C LYS A 3 5.26 2.34 10.26
N LEU A 4 5.03 3.37 9.43
CA LEU A 4 4.85 3.17 7.99
C LEU A 4 6.13 2.65 7.35
N PHE A 5 7.29 3.19 7.74
CA PHE A 5 8.58 2.69 7.28
C PHE A 5 8.88 1.29 7.84
N THR A 6 8.50 0.99 9.09
CA THR A 6 8.59 -0.36 9.64
C THR A 6 7.81 -1.36 8.79
N PHE A 7 6.54 -1.07 8.47
CA PHE A 7 5.73 -1.90 7.59
C PHE A 7 6.37 -2.07 6.21
N ARG A 8 6.81 -0.97 5.58
CA ARG A 8 7.52 -1.02 4.29
C ARG A 8 8.75 -1.93 4.33
N ASN A 9 9.47 -1.98 5.44
CA ASN A 9 10.70 -2.76 5.58
C ASN A 9 10.46 -4.24 5.95
N GLN A 10 9.26 -4.59 6.42
CA GLN A 10 8.95 -5.93 6.92
C GLN A 10 7.97 -6.71 6.04
N SER A 11 7.06 -6.02 5.35
CA SER A 11 6.08 -6.66 4.47
C SER A 11 6.75 -7.24 3.23
N ALA A 12 6.41 -8.50 2.93
CA ALA A 12 6.87 -9.19 1.74
C ALA A 12 6.30 -8.57 0.44
N ALA A 13 5.20 -7.80 0.50
CA ALA A 13 4.65 -7.11 -0.68
C ALA A 13 5.65 -6.16 -1.36
N PHE A 14 6.72 -5.79 -0.65
CA PHE A 14 7.76 -4.91 -1.14
C PHE A 14 9.06 -5.61 -1.55
N ASP A 15 8.98 -6.91 -1.84
CA ASP A 15 10.03 -7.66 -2.50
C ASP A 15 10.56 -6.93 -3.76
N LEU A 16 11.85 -7.08 -4.04
CA LEU A 16 12.53 -6.38 -5.13
C LEU A 16 12.04 -6.87 -6.50
N ASP A 17 11.83 -8.18 -6.61
CA ASP A 17 11.31 -8.84 -7.82
C ASP A 17 9.76 -8.79 -7.90
N GLY A 18 9.13 -8.01 -7.03
CA GLY A 18 7.70 -7.75 -7.02
C GLY A 18 7.25 -6.70 -8.04
N SER A 19 6.00 -6.24 -7.91
CA SER A 19 5.41 -5.22 -8.77
C SER A 19 4.85 -4.03 -8.01
N ILE A 20 4.67 -2.92 -8.73
CA ILE A 20 3.93 -1.74 -8.31
C ILE A 20 2.95 -1.33 -9.41
N GLU A 21 1.72 -1.10 -9.02
CA GLU A 21 0.66 -0.54 -9.87
C GLU A 21 0.08 0.69 -9.19
N VAL A 22 -0.34 1.66 -10.00
CA VAL A 22 -0.99 2.88 -9.53
C VAL A 22 -2.22 3.13 -10.39
N ASP A 23 -3.38 3.15 -9.74
CA ASP A 23 -4.66 3.43 -10.37
C ASP A 23 -5.20 4.77 -9.85
N GLU A 24 -5.75 5.59 -10.75
CA GLU A 24 -6.59 6.73 -10.38
C GLU A 24 -8.02 6.22 -10.14
N LEU A 25 -8.50 6.30 -8.89
CA LEU A 25 -9.88 5.92 -8.56
C LEU A 25 -10.85 7.07 -8.85
N ASP A 26 -10.40 8.30 -8.64
CA ASP A 26 -11.08 9.54 -8.98
C ASP A 26 -10.05 10.70 -9.01
N SER A 27 -10.50 11.90 -9.41
CA SER A 27 -9.70 13.14 -9.51
C SER A 27 -8.83 13.51 -8.31
N HIS A 28 -9.06 12.93 -7.12
CA HIS A 28 -8.29 13.20 -5.91
C HIS A 28 -7.85 11.92 -5.19
N THR A 29 -8.15 10.73 -5.71
CA THR A 29 -7.87 9.47 -5.02
C THR A 29 -7.05 8.55 -5.91
N ILE A 30 -5.89 8.13 -5.41
CA ILE A 30 -5.07 7.09 -6.04
C ILE A 30 -5.08 5.82 -5.19
N LEU A 31 -4.94 4.68 -5.87
CA LEU A 31 -4.68 3.38 -5.27
C LEU A 31 -3.31 2.91 -5.72
N ILE A 32 -2.39 2.76 -4.77
CA ILE A 32 -1.09 2.14 -5.02
C ILE A 32 -1.19 0.68 -4.59
N THR A 33 -0.90 -0.26 -5.48
CA THR A 33 -0.85 -1.69 -5.17
C THR A 33 0.57 -2.21 -5.31
N ARG A 34 1.08 -2.88 -4.27
CA ARG A 34 2.37 -3.59 -4.25
C ARG A 34 2.12 -5.08 -4.14
N ARG A 35 2.85 -5.87 -4.93
CA ARG A 35 2.80 -7.34 -4.88
C ARG A 35 4.22 -7.90 -4.84
N ASN A 36 4.42 -9.02 -4.14
CA ASN A 36 5.66 -9.79 -4.23
C ASN A 36 5.74 -10.60 -5.54
N GLN A 37 6.91 -11.21 -5.83
CA GLN A 37 7.19 -11.92 -7.09
C GLN A 37 6.18 -13.03 -7.43
N GLY A 38 5.47 -13.59 -6.43
CA GLY A 38 4.42 -14.61 -6.60
C GLY A 38 2.98 -14.13 -6.40
N SER A 39 2.77 -12.81 -6.19
CA SER A 39 1.46 -12.22 -5.85
C SER A 39 0.74 -12.84 -4.65
N SER A 40 1.46 -13.51 -3.75
CA SER A 40 0.91 -14.11 -2.53
C SER A 40 0.76 -13.11 -1.38
N VAL A 41 1.47 -11.98 -1.44
CA VAL A 41 1.31 -10.86 -0.50
C VAL A 41 1.05 -9.60 -1.30
N VAL A 42 -0.06 -8.93 -0.99
CA VAL A 42 -0.55 -7.74 -1.67
C VAL A 42 -0.80 -6.65 -0.65
N ALA A 43 -0.05 -5.55 -0.75
CA ALA A 43 -0.28 -4.34 0.05
C ALA A 43 -0.93 -3.26 -0.82
N GLN A 44 -1.96 -2.61 -0.30
CA GLN A 44 -2.67 -1.55 -1.00
C GLN A 44 -2.70 -0.29 -0.16
N ALA A 45 -2.41 0.86 -0.77
CA ALA A 45 -2.54 2.17 -0.16
C ALA A 45 -3.52 3.01 -0.96
N LYS A 46 -4.69 3.29 -0.38
CA LYS A 46 -5.67 4.23 -0.93
C LYS A 46 -5.39 5.61 -0.33
N ILE A 47 -5.03 6.58 -1.16
CA ILE A 47 -4.61 7.92 -0.73
C ILE A 47 -5.56 8.94 -1.32
N ASN A 48 -6.17 9.77 -0.46
CA ASN A 48 -6.95 10.93 -0.89
C ASN A 48 -6.11 12.20 -0.76
N LEU A 49 -5.75 12.77 -1.90
CA LEU A 49 -4.86 13.92 -2.03
C LEU A 49 -5.52 15.24 -1.63
N LYS A 50 -6.87 15.30 -1.61
CA LYS A 50 -7.63 16.49 -1.20
C LYS A 50 -7.83 16.54 0.32
N ALA A 51 -8.22 15.42 0.92
CA ALA A 51 -8.45 15.29 2.35
C ALA A 51 -7.15 15.04 3.13
N LEU A 52 -6.04 14.74 2.43
CA LEU A 52 -4.75 14.39 3.02
C LEU A 52 -4.84 13.17 3.95
N THR A 53 -5.68 12.21 3.58
CA THR A 53 -5.90 10.96 4.32
C THR A 53 -5.42 9.76 3.51
N TYR A 54 -5.13 8.68 4.21
CA TYR A 54 -4.75 7.42 3.60
C TYR A 54 -5.31 6.23 4.37
N TYR A 55 -5.42 5.10 3.68
CA TYR A 55 -5.85 3.81 4.22
C TYR A 55 -4.97 2.72 3.62
N VAL A 56 -4.41 1.84 4.46
CA VAL A 56 -3.52 0.75 4.01
C VAL A 56 -4.09 -0.61 4.39
N THR A 57 -4.01 -1.55 3.47
CA THR A 57 -4.30 -2.97 3.73
C THR A 57 -3.14 -3.86 3.31
N GLU A 58 -3.04 -5.03 3.92
CA GLU A 58 -2.24 -6.16 3.44
C GLU A 58 -3.14 -7.40 3.35
N ASN A 59 -3.22 -8.01 2.17
CA ASN A 59 -4.12 -9.14 1.90
C ASN A 59 -5.58 -8.87 2.34
N GLY A 60 -6.03 -7.62 2.19
CA GLY A 60 -7.38 -7.17 2.57
C GLY A 60 -7.55 -6.85 4.06
N GLN A 61 -6.56 -7.07 4.90
CA GLN A 61 -6.60 -6.69 6.32
C GLN A 61 -6.04 -5.28 6.53
N GLU A 62 -6.76 -4.45 7.27
CA GLU A 62 -6.33 -3.09 7.59
C GLU A 62 -5.04 -3.05 8.41
N ILE A 63 -4.12 -2.18 8.03
CA ILE A 63 -2.91 -1.88 8.78
C ILE A 63 -3.06 -0.53 9.47
N THR A 64 -3.15 -0.57 10.81
CA THR A 64 -3.21 0.65 11.62
C THR A 64 -1.82 1.06 12.10
N PHE A 65 -1.39 2.26 11.72
CA PHE A 65 -0.13 2.86 12.18
C PHE A 65 -0.39 3.77 13.39
N LEU A 66 -0.64 3.17 14.56
CA LEU A 66 -0.75 3.93 15.83
C LEU A 66 0.60 4.47 16.32
#